data_AF-A0A450UQ05-F1
#
_entry.id   AF-A0A450UQ05-F1
#
_cell.length_a   1.000
_cell.length_b   1.000
_cell.length_c   1.000
_cell.angle_alpha   90.00
_cell.angle_beta   90.00
_cell.angle_gamma   90.00
#
_symmetry.space_group_name_H-M   'P 1'
#
loop_
_entity.id
_entity.type
_entity.pdbx_description
1 polymer ?
#
loop_
_entity_poly.entity_id
_entity_poly.type
_entity_poly.pdbx_seq_one_letter_code
_entity_poly.pdbx_strand_id
1 'polypeptide(L)'
;MKIRGEFFEVLSSRSDKCFLLYENGKLIIERQNRIIAEDLCIESVQGVDNIHFICGRYFKSDEPLPRAFPRIFRSKTRQTISWLEEFSPGKAIILSLVLLGFVFLYRAIFFTVGETIALVFPDHWERKIGENSYQGLSRVALSESSLTTRRQDHLRNRAKEMAEGAKLARRPRIFFITPICWARMPLPFPGDPLS
;
A
#
# COMPACT_ATOMS: atom_id res chain seq x y z
N MET A 1 -41.40 -4.67 -12.40
CA MET A 1 -41.18 -3.30 -12.94
C MET A 1 -41.09 -3.41 -14.45
N LYS A 2 -41.69 -2.47 -15.21
CA LYS A 2 -41.74 -2.52 -16.70
C LYS A 2 -41.31 -1.16 -17.27
N ILE A 3 -40.27 -1.16 -18.10
CA ILE A 3 -39.69 0.04 -18.72
C ILE A 3 -39.76 -0.12 -20.24
N ARG A 4 -40.28 0.87 -20.94
CA ARG A 4 -40.36 0.87 -22.40
C ARG A 4 -39.06 1.41 -23.01
N GLY A 5 -38.63 0.83 -24.12
CA GLY A 5 -37.47 1.32 -24.82
C GLY A 5 -37.14 0.56 -26.10
N GLU A 6 -35.90 0.67 -26.49
CA GLU A 6 -35.31 0.03 -27.65
C GLU A 6 -34.19 -0.92 -27.22
N PHE A 7 -34.21 -2.14 -27.76
CA PHE A 7 -33.17 -3.14 -27.51
C PHE A 7 -32.32 -3.35 -28.76
N PHE A 8 -31.03 -3.46 -28.53
CA PHE A 8 -30.00 -3.63 -29.54
C PHE A 8 -29.27 -4.94 -29.27
N GLU A 9 -29.27 -5.80 -30.28
CA GLU A 9 -28.47 -7.03 -30.26
C GLU A 9 -26.98 -6.72 -30.37
N VAL A 10 -26.16 -7.71 -30.00
CA VAL A 10 -24.69 -7.60 -30.01
C VAL A 10 -24.21 -7.13 -31.39
N LEU A 11 -23.47 -6.01 -31.43
CA LEU A 11 -22.91 -5.42 -32.66
C LEU A 11 -23.97 -5.04 -33.73
N SER A 12 -25.24 -4.90 -33.34
CA SER A 12 -26.32 -4.50 -34.25
C SER A 12 -26.67 -3.02 -34.07
N SER A 13 -26.69 -2.27 -35.16
CA SER A 13 -27.27 -0.91 -35.20
C SER A 13 -28.80 -0.92 -35.35
N ARG A 14 -29.41 -2.09 -35.59
CA ARG A 14 -30.87 -2.23 -35.64
C ARG A 14 -31.42 -2.33 -34.23
N SER A 15 -32.40 -1.46 -33.96
CA SER A 15 -33.11 -1.42 -32.69
C SER A 15 -34.52 -2.00 -32.84
N ASP A 16 -34.97 -2.69 -31.80
CA ASP A 16 -36.33 -3.20 -31.72
C ASP A 16 -37.04 -2.60 -30.50
N LYS A 17 -38.25 -2.05 -30.73
CA LYS A 17 -39.10 -1.57 -29.64
C LYS A 17 -39.54 -2.74 -28.76
N CYS A 18 -39.26 -2.62 -27.47
CA CYS A 18 -39.46 -3.67 -26.49
C CYS A 18 -39.69 -3.10 -25.09
N PHE A 19 -39.90 -3.99 -24.14
CA PHE A 19 -40.02 -3.68 -22.72
C PHE A 19 -38.95 -4.41 -21.93
N LEU A 20 -38.25 -3.68 -21.08
CA LEU A 20 -37.42 -4.25 -20.02
C LEU A 20 -38.31 -4.54 -18.80
N LEU A 21 -38.37 -5.81 -18.41
CA LEU A 21 -39.10 -6.30 -17.26
C LEU A 21 -38.10 -6.72 -16.18
N TYR A 22 -38.45 -6.43 -14.93
CA TYR A 22 -37.81 -7.04 -13.76
C TYR A 22 -38.86 -7.81 -12.96
N GLU A 23 -38.76 -9.14 -13.03
CA GLU A 23 -39.67 -10.11 -12.42
C GLU A 23 -38.86 -11.29 -11.86
N ASN A 24 -39.24 -11.81 -10.68
CA ASN A 24 -38.59 -12.95 -10.03
C ASN A 24 -37.05 -12.83 -9.88
N GLY A 25 -36.54 -11.59 -9.69
CA GLY A 25 -35.11 -11.33 -9.57
C GLY A 25 -34.35 -11.33 -10.89
N LYS A 26 -35.02 -11.49 -12.03
CA LYS A 26 -34.41 -11.54 -13.37
C LYS A 26 -34.80 -10.34 -14.21
N LEU A 27 -33.86 -9.87 -15.02
CA LEU A 27 -34.12 -8.89 -16.06
C LEU A 27 -34.44 -9.61 -17.38
N ILE A 28 -35.55 -9.21 -17.98
CA ILE A 28 -36.14 -9.85 -19.16
C ILE A 28 -36.45 -8.77 -20.18
N ILE A 29 -36.19 -9.03 -21.46
CA ILE A 29 -36.63 -8.20 -22.58
C ILE A 29 -37.83 -8.87 -23.24
N GLU A 30 -38.96 -8.17 -23.25
CA GLU A 30 -40.20 -8.60 -23.87
C GLU A 30 -40.51 -7.75 -25.11
N ARG A 31 -40.84 -8.42 -26.22
CA ARG A 31 -41.34 -7.80 -27.44
C ARG A 31 -42.64 -8.49 -27.85
N GLN A 32 -43.71 -7.72 -28.05
CA GLN A 32 -45.00 -8.23 -28.54
C GLN A 32 -45.48 -9.48 -27.75
N ASN A 33 -45.43 -9.42 -26.40
CA ASN A 33 -45.73 -10.54 -25.49
C ASN A 33 -44.87 -11.81 -25.68
N ARG A 34 -43.68 -11.68 -26.27
CA ARG A 34 -42.68 -12.76 -26.35
C ARG A 34 -41.40 -12.32 -25.65
N ILE A 35 -40.84 -13.22 -24.86
CA ILE A 35 -39.51 -13.03 -24.25
C ILE A 35 -38.47 -13.24 -25.34
N ILE A 36 -37.65 -12.21 -25.61
CA ILE A 36 -36.56 -12.28 -26.60
C ILE A 36 -35.19 -12.42 -25.94
N ALA A 37 -35.07 -12.01 -24.67
CA ALA A 37 -33.89 -12.26 -23.85
C ALA A 37 -34.29 -12.35 -22.37
N GLU A 38 -33.65 -13.24 -21.63
CA GLU A 38 -33.88 -13.44 -20.20
C GLU A 38 -32.55 -13.50 -19.44
N ASP A 39 -32.64 -13.36 -18.11
CA ASP A 39 -31.51 -13.44 -17.17
C ASP A 39 -30.35 -12.49 -17.52
N LEU A 40 -30.70 -11.26 -17.93
CA LEU A 40 -29.73 -10.26 -18.34
C LEU A 40 -29.02 -9.64 -17.13
N CYS A 41 -27.69 -9.71 -17.13
CA CYS A 41 -26.87 -9.01 -16.14
C CYS A 41 -26.45 -7.63 -16.65
N ILE A 42 -26.72 -6.60 -15.85
CA ILE A 42 -26.30 -5.22 -16.17
C ILE A 42 -24.80 -5.07 -15.90
N GLU A 43 -24.07 -4.64 -16.92
CA GLU A 43 -22.68 -4.23 -16.78
C GLU A 43 -22.60 -2.77 -16.32
N SER A 44 -23.32 -1.89 -17.02
CA SER A 44 -23.27 -0.46 -16.78
C SER A 44 -24.57 0.24 -17.11
N VAL A 45 -24.83 1.34 -16.42
CA VAL A 45 -25.88 2.30 -16.76
C VAL A 45 -25.18 3.61 -17.06
N GLN A 46 -25.31 4.11 -18.29
CA GLN A 46 -24.68 5.33 -18.78
C GLN A 46 -25.74 6.42 -18.97
N GLY A 47 -25.44 7.67 -18.59
CA GLY A 47 -26.43 8.75 -18.64
C GLY A 47 -27.68 8.45 -17.81
N VAL A 48 -28.85 8.87 -18.32
CA VAL A 48 -30.14 8.73 -17.63
C VAL A 48 -31.03 7.62 -18.19
N ASP A 49 -30.73 7.08 -19.37
CA ASP A 49 -31.61 6.21 -20.16
C ASP A 49 -30.92 4.96 -20.75
N ASN A 50 -29.59 4.83 -20.65
CA ASN A 50 -28.82 3.79 -21.35
C ASN A 50 -28.37 2.66 -20.42
N ILE A 51 -28.67 1.41 -20.77
CA ILE A 51 -28.32 0.20 -20.02
C ILE A 51 -27.50 -0.73 -20.92
N HIS A 52 -26.27 -1.04 -20.50
CA HIS A 52 -25.41 -2.02 -21.14
C HIS A 52 -25.39 -3.31 -20.33
N PHE A 53 -25.56 -4.44 -21.01
CA PHE A 53 -25.53 -5.77 -20.42
C PHE A 53 -24.17 -6.44 -20.65
N ILE A 54 -23.76 -7.32 -19.73
CA ILE A 54 -22.48 -8.06 -19.79
C ILE A 54 -22.34 -8.86 -21.09
N CYS A 55 -23.46 -9.33 -21.65
CA CYS A 55 -23.50 -10.07 -22.91
C CYS A 55 -23.27 -9.20 -24.17
N GLY A 56 -22.90 -7.92 -24.02
CA GLY A 56 -22.67 -7.01 -25.15
C GLY A 56 -23.95 -6.45 -25.78
N ARG A 57 -25.12 -6.81 -25.25
CA ARG A 57 -26.43 -6.25 -25.62
C ARG A 57 -26.66 -4.90 -24.94
N TYR A 58 -27.53 -4.09 -25.52
CA TYR A 58 -27.79 -2.74 -25.05
C TYR A 58 -29.29 -2.43 -25.09
N PHE A 59 -29.77 -1.67 -24.10
CA PHE A 59 -31.14 -1.19 -24.01
C PHE A 59 -31.16 0.32 -23.75
N LYS A 60 -31.94 1.03 -24.55
CA LYS A 60 -32.20 2.46 -24.41
C LYS A 60 -33.64 2.67 -23.95
N SER A 61 -33.82 3.29 -22.80
CA SER A 61 -35.14 3.63 -22.27
C SER A 61 -35.74 4.83 -23.00
N ASP A 62 -37.05 4.81 -23.26
CA ASP A 62 -37.77 5.96 -23.84
C ASP A 62 -37.89 7.12 -22.83
N GLU A 63 -37.91 6.79 -21.54
CA GLU A 63 -38.00 7.73 -20.42
C GLU A 63 -36.78 7.62 -19.50
N PRO A 64 -36.42 8.67 -18.74
CA PRO A 64 -35.36 8.57 -17.73
C PRO A 64 -35.60 7.41 -16.77
N LEU A 65 -34.56 6.62 -16.51
CA LEU A 65 -34.65 5.47 -15.62
C LEU A 65 -35.06 5.93 -14.21
N PRO A 66 -35.90 5.14 -13.50
CA PRO A 66 -36.26 5.46 -12.12
C PRO A 66 -35.01 5.64 -11.25
N ARG A 67 -35.01 6.63 -10.35
CA ARG A 67 -33.86 6.90 -9.47
C ARG A 67 -33.41 5.70 -8.63
N ALA A 68 -34.32 4.76 -8.37
CA ALA A 68 -34.03 3.52 -7.66
C ALA A 68 -33.30 2.47 -8.53
N PHE A 69 -33.40 2.56 -9.86
CA PHE A 69 -32.88 1.58 -10.80
C PHE A 69 -31.35 1.37 -10.67
N PRO A 70 -30.50 2.43 -10.67
CA PRO A 70 -29.05 2.24 -10.53
C PRO A 70 -28.67 1.65 -9.17
N ARG A 71 -29.46 1.90 -8.11
CA ARG A 71 -29.20 1.37 -6.76
C ARG A 71 -29.45 -0.14 -6.66
N ILE A 72 -30.41 -0.64 -7.43
CA ILE A 72 -30.78 -2.07 -7.42
C ILE A 72 -29.78 -2.89 -8.25
N PHE A 73 -29.28 -2.33 -9.36
CA PHE A 73 -28.55 -3.12 -10.35
C PHE A 73 -27.05 -2.79 -10.51
N ARG A 74 -26.53 -1.69 -9.94
CA ARG A 74 -25.06 -1.45 -9.95
C ARG A 74 -24.38 -2.27 -8.86
N SER A 75 -23.20 -2.83 -9.17
CA SER A 75 -22.33 -3.43 -8.16
C SER A 75 -21.94 -2.40 -7.09
N LYS A 76 -21.74 -2.85 -5.84
CA LYS A 76 -21.33 -1.97 -4.72
C LYS A 76 -20.12 -1.11 -5.10
N THR A 77 -19.14 -1.70 -5.80
CA THR A 77 -17.95 -1.01 -6.28
C THR A 77 -18.25 0.14 -7.24
N ARG A 78 -19.13 -0.07 -8.24
CA ARG A 78 -19.54 1.00 -9.17
C ARG A 78 -20.39 2.07 -8.49
N GLN A 79 -21.15 1.72 -7.46
CA GLN A 79 -21.86 2.70 -6.64
C GLN A 79 -20.89 3.57 -5.85
N THR A 80 -19.84 2.98 -5.26
CA THR A 80 -18.80 3.73 -4.53
C THR A 80 -18.01 4.66 -5.45
N ILE A 81 -17.63 4.20 -6.65
CA ILE A 81 -16.94 5.02 -7.65
C ILE A 81 -17.81 6.21 -8.06
N SER A 82 -19.07 5.97 -8.43
CA SER A 82 -20.00 7.03 -8.81
C SER A 82 -20.27 8.01 -7.65
N TRP A 83 -20.26 7.53 -6.41
CA TRP A 83 -20.35 8.40 -5.23
C TRP A 83 -19.09 9.25 -5.03
N LEU A 84 -17.90 8.76 -5.39
CA LEU A 84 -16.63 9.49 -5.36
C LEU A 84 -16.52 10.54 -6.48
N GLU A 85 -17.12 10.29 -7.64
CA GLU A 85 -17.11 11.23 -8.79
C GLU A 85 -17.79 12.56 -8.49
N GLU A 86 -18.83 12.55 -7.66
CA GLU A 86 -19.54 13.76 -7.27
C GLU A 86 -18.80 14.47 -6.11
N PHE A 87 -18.05 15.53 -6.44
CA PHE A 87 -17.30 16.30 -5.46
C PHE A 87 -18.23 16.96 -4.43
N SER A 88 -17.94 16.74 -3.15
CA SER A 88 -18.64 17.39 -2.04
C SER A 88 -17.66 17.65 -0.89
N PRO A 89 -17.71 18.84 -0.24
CA PRO A 89 -16.80 19.18 0.84
C PRO A 89 -16.90 18.22 2.04
N GLY A 90 -18.10 17.69 2.31
CA GLY A 90 -18.27 16.67 3.36
C GLY A 90 -17.53 15.37 3.06
N LYS A 91 -17.54 14.93 1.79
CA LYS A 91 -16.80 13.73 1.35
C LYS A 91 -15.29 13.95 1.49
N ALA A 92 -14.79 15.15 1.15
CA ALA A 92 -13.39 15.50 1.27
C ALA A 92 -12.88 15.47 2.72
N ILE A 93 -13.69 15.96 3.68
CA ILE A 93 -13.37 15.90 5.11
C ILE A 93 -13.27 14.45 5.59
N ILE A 94 -14.25 13.61 5.23
CA ILE A 94 -14.27 12.19 5.61
C ILE A 94 -13.03 11.47 5.04
N LEU A 95 -12.73 11.67 3.75
CA LEU A 95 -11.55 11.09 3.10
C LEU A 95 -10.25 11.56 3.78
N SER A 96 -10.16 12.83 4.17
CA SER A 96 -9.01 13.39 4.89
C SER A 96 -8.85 12.74 6.27
N LEU A 97 -9.94 12.55 7.00
CA LEU A 97 -9.95 11.85 8.30
C LEU A 97 -9.51 10.40 8.18
N VAL A 98 -10.00 9.68 7.15
CA VAL A 98 -9.58 8.30 6.87
C VAL A 98 -8.08 8.24 6.57
N LEU A 99 -7.57 9.16 5.74
CA LEU A 99 -6.15 9.24 5.42
C LEU A 99 -5.30 9.50 6.67
N LEU A 100 -5.71 10.45 7.51
CA LEU A 100 -5.05 10.73 8.78
C LEU A 100 -5.04 9.48 9.68
N GLY A 101 -6.17 8.79 9.78
CA GLY A 101 -6.27 7.52 10.51
C GLY A 101 -5.26 6.49 10.05
N PHE A 102 -5.10 6.30 8.73
CA PHE A 102 -4.08 5.42 8.17
C PHE A 102 -2.65 5.85 8.52
N VAL A 103 -2.35 7.14 8.46
CA VAL A 103 -1.03 7.67 8.83
C VAL A 103 -0.72 7.42 10.31
N PHE A 104 -1.68 7.70 11.20
CA PHE A 104 -1.52 7.44 12.63
C PHE A 104 -1.37 5.96 12.93
N LEU A 105 -2.17 5.10 12.29
CA LEU A 105 -2.09 3.66 12.46
C LEU A 105 -0.74 3.11 11.99
N TYR A 106 -0.28 3.51 10.80
CA TYR A 106 1.03 3.14 10.30
C TYR A 106 2.13 3.54 11.28
N ARG A 107 2.07 4.76 11.81
CA ARG A 107 3.06 5.25 12.76
C ARG A 107 3.05 4.42 14.05
N ALA A 108 1.88 4.09 14.59
CA ALA A 108 1.74 3.27 15.79
C ALA A 108 2.27 1.83 15.59
N ILE A 109 1.96 1.22 14.45
CA ILE A 109 2.49 -0.10 14.08
C ILE A 109 4.01 -0.04 13.93
N PHE A 110 4.54 0.99 13.28
CA PHE A 110 5.99 1.12 13.09
C PHE A 110 6.73 1.27 14.42
N PHE A 111 6.21 2.05 15.37
CA PHE A 111 6.82 2.19 16.70
C PHE A 111 6.82 0.85 17.47
N THR A 112 5.70 0.15 17.48
CA THR A 112 5.56 -1.14 18.21
C THR A 112 6.39 -2.25 17.57
N VAL A 113 6.43 -2.31 16.24
CA VAL A 113 7.22 -3.30 15.50
C VAL A 113 8.72 -2.97 15.57
N GLY A 114 9.11 -1.69 15.57
CA GLY A 114 10.51 -1.28 15.67
C GLY A 114 11.19 -1.75 16.96
N GLU A 115 10.52 -1.60 18.11
CA GLU A 115 11.04 -2.11 19.39
C GLU A 115 11.13 -3.64 19.40
N THR A 116 10.14 -4.31 18.80
CA THR A 116 10.12 -5.79 18.73
C THR A 116 11.21 -6.31 17.80
N ILE A 117 11.45 -5.65 16.66
CA ILE A 117 12.52 -5.99 15.74
C ILE A 117 13.87 -5.80 16.41
N ALA A 118 14.10 -4.72 17.17
CA ALA A 118 15.35 -4.53 17.88
C ALA A 118 15.66 -5.65 18.90
N LEU A 119 14.63 -6.20 19.55
CA LEU A 119 14.76 -7.30 20.51
C LEU A 119 15.01 -8.67 19.86
N VAL A 120 14.52 -8.88 18.63
CA VAL A 120 14.63 -10.16 17.90
C VAL A 120 15.71 -10.08 16.80
N PHE A 121 16.32 -8.92 16.60
CA PHE A 121 17.32 -8.72 15.56
C PHE A 121 18.53 -9.61 15.84
N PRO A 122 18.89 -10.55 14.95
CA PRO A 122 19.94 -11.49 15.29
C PRO A 122 21.31 -10.79 15.34
N ASP A 123 22.05 -10.99 16.44
CA ASP A 123 23.42 -10.45 16.65
C ASP A 123 24.36 -10.64 15.44
N HIS A 124 24.22 -11.74 14.71
CA HIS A 124 25.08 -12.06 13.57
C HIS A 124 24.83 -11.15 12.37
N TRP A 125 23.59 -10.66 12.19
CA TRP A 125 23.27 -9.66 11.17
C TRP A 125 23.84 -8.31 11.57
N GLU A 126 23.70 -7.92 12.83
CA GLU A 126 24.23 -6.65 13.34
C GLU A 126 25.75 -6.57 13.13
N ARG A 127 26.47 -7.65 13.45
CA ARG A 127 27.90 -7.82 13.18
C ARG A 127 28.24 -7.68 11.71
N LYS A 128 27.50 -8.38 10.84
CA LYS A 128 27.76 -8.36 9.41
C LYS A 128 27.54 -6.97 8.81
N ILE A 129 26.56 -6.22 9.32
CA ILE A 129 26.33 -4.83 8.97
C ILE A 129 27.51 -3.97 9.45
N GLY A 130 27.93 -4.12 10.71
CA GLY A 130 29.09 -3.41 11.26
C GLY A 130 30.38 -3.64 10.51
N GLU A 131 30.72 -4.91 10.23
CA GLU A 131 31.91 -5.28 9.47
C GLU A 131 31.87 -4.72 8.05
N ASN A 132 30.73 -4.80 7.36
CA ASN A 132 30.58 -4.22 6.02
C ASN A 132 30.68 -2.69 6.04
N SER A 133 30.09 -2.03 7.03
CA SER A 133 30.19 -0.57 7.20
C SER A 133 31.62 -0.15 7.47
N TYR A 134 32.34 -0.85 8.36
CA TYR A 134 33.74 -0.58 8.63
C TYR A 134 34.61 -0.82 7.39
N GLN A 135 34.45 -1.95 6.68
CA GLN A 135 35.21 -2.24 5.46
C GLN A 135 34.94 -1.22 4.33
N GLY A 136 33.69 -0.76 4.21
CA GLY A 136 33.33 0.28 3.25
C GLY A 136 34.03 1.60 3.57
N LEU A 137 33.96 2.04 4.83
CA LEU A 137 34.61 3.27 5.27
C LEU A 137 36.13 3.16 5.28
N SER A 138 36.69 2.00 5.61
CA SER A 138 38.14 1.81 5.65
C SER A 138 38.79 1.93 4.27
N ARG A 139 38.03 1.71 3.20
CA ARG A 139 38.50 1.88 1.83
C ARG A 139 38.40 3.32 1.32
N VAL A 140 37.54 4.14 1.91
CA VAL A 140 37.17 5.45 1.35
C VAL A 140 37.58 6.62 2.23
N ALA A 141 37.56 6.46 3.56
CA ALA A 141 37.56 7.57 4.51
C ALA A 141 38.45 7.38 5.75
N LEU A 142 39.04 6.19 5.96
CA LEU A 142 39.87 5.90 7.14
C LEU A 142 41.30 5.56 6.73
N SER A 143 42.28 6.15 7.38
CA SER A 143 43.70 5.80 7.25
C SER A 143 44.25 5.16 8.53
N GLU A 144 45.41 4.50 8.43
CA GLU A 144 46.05 3.89 9.59
C GLU A 144 46.35 4.93 10.69
N SER A 145 46.22 4.50 11.95
CA SER A 145 46.55 5.35 13.08
C SER A 145 48.05 5.61 13.18
N SER A 146 48.43 6.84 13.52
CA SER A 146 49.81 7.20 13.87
C SER A 146 50.24 6.74 15.28
N LEU A 147 49.37 6.04 16.01
CA LEU A 147 49.69 5.51 17.34
C LEU A 147 50.70 4.37 17.28
N THR A 148 51.71 4.43 18.15
CA THR A 148 52.68 3.34 18.31
C THR A 148 52.01 2.06 18.84
N THR A 149 52.53 0.90 18.45
CA THR A 149 52.00 -0.43 18.87
C THR A 149 51.89 -0.55 20.38
N ARG A 150 52.91 -0.09 21.12
CA ARG A 150 52.91 -0.06 22.60
C ARG A 150 51.74 0.74 23.17
N ARG A 151 51.36 1.85 22.53
CA ARG A 151 50.24 2.70 22.96
C ARG A 151 48.90 2.09 22.59
N GLN A 152 48.80 1.44 21.43
CA GLN A 152 47.62 0.69 21.02
C GLN A 152 47.33 -0.47 21.99
N ASP A 153 48.37 -1.23 22.36
CA ASP A 153 48.24 -2.37 23.29
C ASP A 153 47.84 -1.91 24.70
N HIS A 154 48.41 -0.80 25.17
CA HIS A 154 48.01 -0.20 26.45
C HIS A 154 46.52 0.19 26.46
N LEU A 155 46.04 0.83 25.38
CA LEU A 155 44.64 1.25 25.27
C LEU A 155 43.69 0.04 25.15
N ARG A 156 44.08 -1.01 24.43
CA ARG A 156 43.32 -2.27 24.37
C ARG A 156 43.20 -2.93 25.74
N ASN A 157 44.29 -2.97 26.50
CA ASN A 157 44.29 -3.55 27.85
C ASN A 157 43.37 -2.74 28.79
N ARG A 158 43.44 -1.41 28.74
CA ARG A 158 42.57 -0.54 29.55
C ARG A 158 41.10 -0.71 29.19
N ALA A 159 40.77 -0.81 27.90
CA ALA A 159 39.40 -1.05 27.47
C ALA A 159 38.89 -2.43 27.88
N LYS A 160 39.77 -3.44 27.90
CA LYS A 160 39.45 -4.77 28.41
C LYS A 160 39.12 -4.72 29.90
N GLU A 161 39.92 -4.02 30.71
CA GLU A 161 39.64 -3.82 32.14
C GLU A 161 38.29 -3.10 32.36
N MET A 162 38.00 -2.08 31.56
CA MET A 162 36.72 -1.37 31.61
C MET A 162 35.52 -2.26 31.23
N ALA A 163 35.67 -3.08 30.18
CA ALA A 163 34.63 -4.02 29.75
C ALA A 163 34.36 -5.11 30.80
N GLU A 164 35.40 -5.60 31.46
CA GLU A 164 35.30 -6.56 32.56
C GLU A 164 34.63 -5.93 33.78
N GLY A 165 35.01 -4.70 34.16
CA GLY A 165 34.38 -3.96 35.26
C GLY A 165 32.91 -3.64 35.01
N ALA A 166 32.53 -3.38 33.76
CA ALA A 166 31.15 -3.12 33.35
C ALA A 166 30.32 -4.40 33.12
N LYS A 167 30.90 -5.59 33.29
CA LYS A 167 30.25 -6.90 33.03
C LYS A 167 29.59 -6.97 31.66
N LEU A 168 30.22 -6.39 30.64
CA LEU A 168 29.70 -6.47 29.28
C LEU A 168 29.66 -7.93 28.84
N ALA A 169 28.54 -8.35 28.23
CA ALA A 169 28.37 -9.72 27.75
C ALA A 169 29.44 -10.11 26.71
N ARG A 170 30.03 -9.11 26.03
CA ARG A 170 31.09 -9.27 25.03
C ARG A 170 32.09 -8.13 25.12
N ARG A 171 33.34 -8.42 24.76
CA ARG A 171 34.43 -7.43 24.72
C ARG A 171 34.42 -6.71 23.37
N PRO A 172 34.42 -5.37 23.33
CA PRO A 172 34.42 -4.63 22.08
C PRO A 172 35.77 -4.79 21.35
N ARG A 173 35.74 -4.89 20.03
CA ARG A 173 36.94 -4.79 19.19
C ARG A 173 37.26 -3.31 18.95
N ILE A 174 38.50 -2.92 19.26
CA ILE A 174 38.97 -1.54 19.10
C ILE A 174 39.91 -1.46 17.91
N PHE A 175 39.53 -0.64 16.95
CA PHE A 175 40.33 -0.28 15.78
C PHE A 175 40.88 1.12 15.97
N PHE A 176 42.19 1.29 15.77
CA PHE A 176 42.82 2.61 15.81
C PHE A 176 42.95 3.14 14.40
N ILE A 177 42.21 4.19 14.08
CA ILE A 177 42.15 4.78 12.73
C ILE A 177 42.26 6.31 12.81
N THR A 178 42.69 6.92 11.71
CA THR A 178 42.67 8.37 11.53
C THR A 178 41.64 8.71 10.45
N PRO A 179 40.53 9.42 10.75
CA PRO A 179 39.58 9.81 9.72
C PRO A 179 40.16 10.92 8.84
N ILE A 180 39.91 10.84 7.52
CA ILE A 180 40.39 11.82 6.53
C ILE A 180 39.74 13.20 6.74
N CYS A 181 38.53 13.26 7.32
CA CYS A 181 37.83 14.50 7.65
C CYS A 181 37.48 14.59 9.14
N TRP A 182 38.07 15.60 9.80
CA TRP A 182 37.69 16.34 11.02
C TRP A 182 36.75 15.75 12.08
N ALA A 183 36.77 14.46 12.36
CA ALA A 183 36.13 13.91 13.56
C ALA A 183 37.17 13.22 14.44
N ARG A 184 37.73 13.94 15.43
CA ARG A 184 38.37 13.28 16.59
C ARG A 184 37.26 12.81 17.55
N MET A 185 36.38 11.94 17.08
CA MET A 185 35.31 11.35 17.88
C MET A 185 35.34 9.83 17.71
N PRO A 186 35.11 9.07 18.79
CA PRO A 186 34.93 7.63 18.67
C PRO A 186 33.70 7.36 17.81
N LEU A 187 33.84 6.48 16.82
CA LEU A 187 32.76 6.12 15.90
C LEU A 187 32.33 4.68 16.21
N PRO A 188 31.18 4.49 16.89
CA PRO A 188 30.64 3.17 17.14
C PRO A 188 29.97 2.64 15.88
N PHE A 189 30.24 1.38 15.55
CA PHE A 189 29.58 0.63 14.51
C PHE A 189 28.65 -0.44 15.12
N PRO A 190 27.56 -0.81 14.42
CA PRO A 190 26.66 -1.88 14.86
C PRO A 190 27.42 -3.19 15.08
N GLY A 191 27.09 -3.97 16.10
CA GLY A 191 27.63 -5.33 16.27
C GLY A 191 29.15 -5.46 16.51
N ASP A 192 29.81 -4.49 17.15
CA ASP A 192 31.22 -4.53 17.63
C ASP A 192 32.33 -4.15 16.63
N PRO A 193 32.29 -2.95 16.03
CA PRO A 193 33.51 -2.12 16.01
C PRO A 193 33.38 -0.80 16.80
N LEU A 194 34.25 -0.59 17.79
CA LEU A 194 34.56 0.77 18.27
C LEU A 194 35.82 1.23 17.53
N SER A 195 35.71 2.34 16.82
CA SER A 195 36.85 3.05 16.23
C SER A 195 37.15 4.37 16.93
#